data_AF-A0A0C1K103-F1
#
_entry.id   AF-A0A0C1K103-F1
#
_cell.length_a   1.000
_cell.length_b   1.000
_cell.length_c   1.000
_cell.angle_alpha   90.00
_cell.angle_beta   90.00
_cell.angle_gamma   90.00
#
_symmetry.space_group_name_H-M   'P 1'
#
loop_
_entity.id
_entity.type
_entity.pdbx_description
1 polymer ?
#
loop_
_entity_poly.entity_id
_entity_poly.type
_entity_poly.pdbx_seq_one_letter_code
_entity_poly.pdbx_strand_id
1 'polypeptide(L)' 'MIICLCLLVYILTQRHLRQQLQRLSTSIVNQLGKPTKMPTLRWIFRVLEAVYLLIKCTLEGM' A
#
# COMPACT_ATOMS: atom_id res chain seq x y z
N MET A 1 -24.52 -1.29 -7.70
CA MET A 1 -24.04 -0.03 -7.07
C MET A 1 -22.77 -0.21 -6.23
N ILE A 2 -22.63 -1.31 -5.46
CA ILE A 2 -21.45 -1.59 -4.60
C ILE A 2 -20.11 -1.58 -5.36
N ILE A 3 -20.04 -2.19 -6.55
CA ILE A 3 -18.81 -2.23 -7.36
C ILE A 3 -18.32 -0.81 -7.70
N CYS A 4 -19.22 0.12 -8.04
CA CYS A 4 -18.86 1.51 -8.34
C CYS A 4 -18.31 2.24 -7.11
N LEU A 5 -18.91 2.01 -5.94
CA LEU A 5 -18.41 2.54 -4.67
C LEU A 5 -17.01 1.99 -4.35
N CYS A 6 -16.78 0.69 -4.53
CA CYS A 6 -15.46 0.08 -4.34
C CYS A 6 -14.41 0.67 -5.29
N LEU A 7 -14.75 0.86 -6.58
CA LEU A 7 -13.87 1.51 -7.56
C LEU A 7 -13.58 2.98 -7.20
N LEU A 8 -14.57 3.70 -6.71
CA LEU A 8 -14.40 5.08 -6.26
C LEU A 8 -13.42 5.16 -5.09
N VAL A 9 -13.64 4.34 -4.06
CA VAL A 9 -12.74 4.26 -2.90
C VAL A 9 -11.33 3.87 -3.35
N TYR A 10 -11.20 2.89 -4.25
CA TYR A 10 -9.92 2.46 -4.80
C TYR A 10 -9.14 3.62 -5.44
N ILE A 11 -9.80 4.39 -6.30
CA ILE A 11 -9.18 5.52 -7.01
C ILE A 11 -8.83 6.65 -6.04
N LEU A 12 -9.72 6.95 -5.09
CA LEU A 12 -9.50 7.98 -4.08
C LEU A 12 -8.27 7.67 -3.21
N THR A 13 -8.20 6.46 -2.66
CA THR A 13 -7.04 6.04 -1.84
C THR A 13 -5.76 6.05 -2.65
N GLN A 14 -5.79 5.58 -3.91
CA GLN A 14 -4.61 5.60 -4.78
C GLN A 14 -4.11 7.02 -5.08
N ARG A 15 -5.02 7.97 -5.29
CA ARG A 15 -4.68 9.39 -5.50
C ARG A 15 -4.12 10.01 -4.22
N HIS A 16 -4.80 9.79 -3.09
CA HIS A 16 -4.37 10.30 -1.79
C HIS A 16 -2.96 9.82 -1.44
N LEU A 17 -2.70 8.52 -1.63
CA LEU A 17 -1.39 7.94 -1.36
C LEU A 17 -0.28 8.60 -2.19
N ARG A 18 -0.50 8.83 -3.50
CA ARG A 18 0.48 9.49 -4.36
C ARG A 18 0.76 10.92 -3.91
N GLN A 19 -0.28 11.65 -3.47
CA GLN A 19 -0.11 13.01 -2.94
C GLN A 19 0.69 13.02 -1.65
N GLN A 20 0.41 12.11 -0.71
CA GLN A 20 1.19 12.00 0.53
C GLN A 20 2.63 11.61 0.24
N LEU A 21 2.85 10.69 -0.70
CA LEU A 21 4.19 10.26 -1.07
C LEU A 21 5.00 11.39 -1.73
N GLN A 22 4.36 12.22 -2.54
CA GLN A 22 4.97 13.45 -3.07
C GLN A 22 5.29 14.46 -1.96
N ARG A 23 4.38 14.69 -1.01
CA ARG A 23 4.59 15.62 0.11
C ARG A 23 5.74 15.20 1.01
N LEU A 24 5.83 13.90 1.32
CA LEU A 24 6.87 13.35 2.17
C LEU A 24 8.21 13.20 1.44
N SER A 25 8.27 13.43 0.13
CA SER A 25 9.44 13.16 -0.75
C SER A 25 10.03 11.74 -0.58
N THR A 26 9.25 10.83 -0.01
CA THR A 26 9.63 9.45 0.21
C THR A 26 9.21 8.62 -1.00
N SER A 27 9.82 7.44 -1.14
CA SER A 27 9.53 6.54 -2.24
C SER A 27 9.27 5.16 -1.67
N ILE A 28 8.20 4.51 -2.12
CA ILE A 28 7.91 3.14 -1.70
C ILE A 28 8.70 2.20 -2.62
N VAL A 29 9.38 1.22 -2.04
CA VAL A 29 10.03 0.17 -2.81
C VAL A 29 8.99 -0.60 -3.61
N ASN A 30 9.20 -0.74 -4.91
CA ASN A 30 8.38 -1.55 -5.79
C ASN A 30 8.72 -3.04 -5.57
N GLN A 31 7.97 -3.96 -6.20
CA GLN A 31 8.19 -5.42 -6.10
C GLN A 31 9.61 -5.86 -6.47
N LEU A 32 10.26 -5.08 -7.34
CA LEU A 32 11.62 -5.30 -7.82
C LEU A 32 12.68 -4.54 -6.99
N GLY A 33 12.30 -4.01 -5.81
CA GLY A 33 13.19 -3.25 -4.92
C GLY A 33 13.50 -1.81 -5.35
N LYS A 34 12.97 -1.35 -6.49
CA LYS A 34 13.23 0.01 -7.00
C LYS A 34 12.31 1.04 -6.33
N PRO A 35 12.83 2.22 -5.93
CA PRO A 35 12.01 3.29 -5.37
C PRO A 35 11.02 3.80 -6.43
N THR A 36 9.73 3.72 -6.16
CA THR A 36 8.66 4.19 -7.06
C THR A 36 7.77 5.23 -6.38
N LYS A 37 7.58 6.36 -7.06
CA LYS A 37 6.68 7.45 -6.67
C LYS A 37 5.21 7.20 -7.03
N MET A 38 4.94 6.14 -7.80
CA MET A 38 3.60 5.77 -8.29
C MET A 38 3.23 4.32 -7.91
N PRO A 39 3.14 3.99 -6.61
CA PRO A 39 2.79 2.64 -6.19
C PRO A 39 1.33 2.33 -6.54
N THR A 40 1.04 1.06 -6.84
CA THR A 40 -0.32 0.57 -7.12
C THR A 40 -0.99 0.11 -5.84
N LEU A 41 -2.29 0.34 -5.66
CA LEU A 41 -2.99 -0.04 -4.43
C LEU A 41 -2.83 -1.54 -4.10
N ARG A 42 -2.81 -2.39 -5.14
CA ARG A 42 -2.50 -3.83 -5.02
C ARG A 42 -1.17 -4.11 -4.32
N TRP A 43 -0.13 -3.35 -4.64
CA TRP A 43 1.18 -3.51 -4.00
C TRP A 43 1.14 -3.09 -2.52
N ILE A 44 0.47 -1.98 -2.22
CA ILE A 44 0.30 -1.52 -0.83
C ILE A 44 -0.39 -2.60 0.02
N PHE A 45 -1.43 -3.24 -0.51
CA PHE A 45 -2.10 -4.32 0.20
C PHE A 45 -1.17 -5.49 0.50
N ARG A 46 -0.28 -5.87 -0.43
CA ARG A 46 0.74 -6.90 -0.16
C ARG A 46 1.72 -6.50 0.92
N VAL A 47 2.16 -5.24 0.93
CA VAL A 47 3.08 -4.74 1.98
C VAL A 47 2.38 -4.76 3.34
N LEU A 48 1.12 -4.33 3.42
CA LEU A 48 0.30 -4.41 4.63
C LEU A 48 0.12 -5.85 5.12
N GLU A 49 -0.19 -6.77 4.22
CA GLU A 49 -0.32 -8.20 4.54
C GLU A 49 1.00 -8.78 5.03
N ALA A 50 2.12 -8.43 4.40
CA ALA A 50 3.45 -8.87 4.84
C ALA A 50 3.79 -8.35 6.25
N VAL A 51 3.48 -7.08 6.56
CA VAL A 51 3.66 -6.52 7.90
C VAL A 51 2.77 -7.24 8.91
N TYR A 52 1.51 -7.51 8.56
CA TYR A 52 0.59 -8.26 9.42
C TYR A 52 1.08 -9.68 9.71
N LEU A 53 1.56 -10.40 8.69
CA LEU A 53 2.15 -11.73 8.84
C LEU A 53 3.41 -11.70 9.70
N LEU A 54 4.25 -10.69 9.55
CA LEU A 54 5.47 -10.53 10.35
C LEU A 54 5.15 -10.27 11.82
N ILE A 55 4.15 -9.42 12.10
CA ILE A 55 3.65 -9.18 13.46
C ILE A 55 3.09 -10.47 14.07
N LYS A 56 2.28 -11.22 13.31
CA LYS A 56 1.72 -12.50 13.77
C LYS A 56 2.82 -13.51 14.09
N CYS A 57 3.79 -13.68 13.19
CA CYS A 57 4.93 -14.58 13.39
C CYS A 57 5.74 -14.21 14.64
N THR A 58 5.92 -12.91 14.89
CA THR A 58 6.63 -12.42 16.09
C THR A 58 5.86 -12.70 17.38
N LEU A 59 4.52 -12.66 17.34
CA LEU A 59 3.67 -12.94 18.51
C LEU A 59 3.56 -14.43 18.85
N GLU A 60 3.64 -15.33 17.85
CA GLU A 60 3.61 -16.78 18.10
C GLU A 60 4.99 -17.36 18.45
N GLY A 61 6.06 -16.58 18.30
CA GLY A 61 7.44 -16.96 18.63
C GLY A 61 7.92 -16.55 20.03
N MET A 62 7.05 -16.01 20.89
CA MET A 62 7.32 -15.66 22.29
C MET A 62 6.54 -16.55 23.25
#